data_AF-A0A935XWD0-F1
#
_entry.id   AF-A0A935XWD0-F1
#
_cell.length_a   1.000
_cell.length_b   1.000
_cell.length_c   1.000
_cell.angle_alpha   90.00
_cell.angle_beta   90.00
_cell.angle_gamma   90.00
#
_symmetry.space_group_name_H-M   'P 1'
#
loop_
_entity.id
_entity.type
_entity.pdbx_description
1 polymer ?
#
loop_
_entity_poly.entity_id
_entity_poly.type
_entity_poly.pdbx_seq_one_letter_code
_entity_poly.pdbx_strand_id
1 'polypeptide(L)'
;AFQSLTGTRMLQVPYKGDPAAIADLAQGRIKLLFSTPVGVAGFLKEGRIKALATLLPRRSPAMPEVPTMAEAGLPSFAISSWGGLFGPAGLPAEVTERIAREANAALKRPEVLEGLNRLNVVAQGSTPEEFTAFVREQHAAWGRAVKDAGIQPD
;
A
#
# COMPACT_ATOMS: atom_id res chain seq x y z
N ALA A 1 11.28 -0.45 8.58
CA ALA A 1 10.03 -0.77 9.30
C ALA A 1 9.97 -2.23 9.80
N PHE A 2 9.93 -3.25 8.93
CA PHE A 2 9.64 -4.63 9.39
C PHE A 2 10.69 -5.17 10.35
N GLN A 3 11.97 -5.02 10.02
CA GLN A 3 13.10 -5.38 10.88
C GLN A 3 13.03 -4.68 12.25
N SER A 4 12.70 -3.38 12.26
CA SER A 4 12.58 -2.58 13.49
C SER A 4 11.43 -3.05 14.38
N LEU A 5 10.28 -3.40 13.81
CA LEU A 5 9.09 -3.81 14.58
C LEU A 5 9.15 -5.27 15.05
N THR A 6 9.90 -6.13 14.34
CA THR A 6 10.03 -7.55 14.67
C THR A 6 11.33 -7.90 15.39
N GLY A 7 12.29 -6.98 15.45
CA GLY A 7 13.65 -7.25 15.90
C GLY A 7 14.45 -8.18 14.96
N THR A 8 13.90 -8.54 13.80
CA THR A 8 14.60 -9.39 12.83
C THR A 8 15.70 -8.62 12.11
N ARG A 9 16.70 -9.36 11.61
CA ARG A 9 17.76 -8.82 10.75
C ARG A 9 17.70 -9.49 9.38
N MET A 10 17.61 -8.68 8.34
CA MET A 10 17.51 -9.11 6.95
C MET A 10 18.37 -8.21 6.06
N LEU A 11 18.99 -8.80 5.05
CA LEU A 11 19.69 -8.05 4.01
C LEU A 11 18.66 -7.49 3.02
N GLN A 12 18.65 -6.18 2.83
CA GLN A 12 17.87 -5.54 1.77
C GLN A 12 18.60 -5.73 0.43
N VAL A 13 17.93 -6.31 -0.55
CA VAL A 13 18.44 -6.49 -1.91
C VAL A 13 17.61 -5.57 -2.84
N PRO A 14 18.19 -4.48 -3.38
CA PRO A 14 17.46 -3.57 -4.25
C PRO A 14 17.28 -4.16 -5.65
N TYR A 15 16.08 -4.03 -6.21
CA TYR A 15 15.76 -4.41 -7.59
C TYR A 15 15.24 -3.20 -8.36
N LYS A 16 15.42 -3.19 -9.68
CA LYS A 16 14.87 -2.16 -10.59
C LYS A 16 13.35 -2.26 -10.77
N GLY A 17 12.70 -3.25 -10.16
CA GLY A 17 11.26 -3.45 -10.20
C GLY A 17 10.85 -4.87 -9.80
N ASP A 18 9.56 -5.03 -9.53
CA ASP A 18 8.95 -6.29 -9.05
C ASP A 18 9.22 -7.52 -9.94
N PRO A 19 9.18 -7.46 -11.29
CA PRO A 19 9.35 -8.67 -12.11
C PRO A 19 10.66 -9.42 -11.85
N ALA A 20 11.77 -8.69 -11.67
CA ALA A 20 13.07 -9.29 -11.39
C ALA A 20 13.12 -9.90 -9.97
N ALA A 21 12.55 -9.22 -8.98
CA ALA A 21 12.50 -9.72 -7.61
C ALA A 21 11.62 -10.98 -7.47
N ILE A 22 10.47 -11.03 -8.18
CA ILE A 22 9.55 -12.17 -8.15
C ILE A 22 10.21 -13.41 -8.78
N ALA A 23 10.92 -13.24 -9.90
CA ALA A 23 11.66 -14.34 -10.52
C ALA A 23 12.72 -14.92 -9.57
N ASP A 24 13.48 -14.07 -8.88
CA ASP A 24 14.49 -14.50 -7.91
C ASP A 24 13.87 -15.12 -6.66
N LEU A 25 12.69 -14.66 -6.22
CA LEU A 25 11.94 -15.30 -5.13
C LEU A 25 11.49 -16.71 -5.55
N ALA A 26 10.93 -16.85 -6.75
CA ALA A 26 10.45 -18.14 -7.27
C ALA A 26 11.61 -19.13 -7.53
N GLN A 27 12.84 -18.65 -7.74
CA GLN A 27 14.06 -19.46 -7.83
C GLN A 27 14.75 -19.67 -6.47
N GLY A 28 14.23 -19.06 -5.39
CA GLY A 28 14.76 -19.19 -4.03
C GLY A 28 16.05 -18.40 -3.75
N ARG A 29 16.43 -17.48 -4.63
CA ARG A 29 17.60 -16.58 -4.44
C ARG A 29 17.35 -15.55 -3.35
N ILE A 30 16.12 -15.05 -3.25
CA ILE A 30 15.63 -14.31 -2.08
C ILE A 30 14.57 -15.13 -1.35
N LYS A 31 14.38 -14.86 -0.05
CA LYS A 31 13.47 -15.64 0.81
C LYS A 31 12.17 -14.90 1.14
N LEU A 32 12.16 -13.59 0.97
CA LEU A 32 11.04 -12.72 1.31
C LEU A 32 10.97 -11.58 0.30
N LEU A 33 9.76 -11.20 -0.08
CA LEU A 33 9.48 -10.05 -0.92
C LEU A 33 8.25 -9.32 -0.40
N PHE A 34 8.33 -8.00 -0.31
CA PHE A 34 7.16 -7.13 -0.20
C PHE A 34 6.82 -6.65 -1.61
N SER A 35 5.63 -6.96 -2.10
CA SER A 35 5.20 -6.66 -3.46
C SER A 35 3.68 -6.44 -3.51
N THR A 36 3.19 -5.90 -4.62
CA THR A 36 1.77 -5.73 -4.88
C THR A 36 1.14 -7.02 -5.42
N PRO A 37 -0.14 -7.33 -5.10
CA PRO A 37 -0.79 -8.56 -5.56
C PRO A 37 -0.76 -8.77 -7.08
N VAL A 38 -0.83 -7.67 -7.85
CA VAL A 38 -0.86 -7.71 -9.32
C VAL A 38 0.42 -8.36 -9.87
N GLY A 39 1.59 -8.05 -9.30
CA GLY A 39 2.85 -8.63 -9.76
C GLY A 39 2.98 -10.12 -9.48
N VAL A 40 2.45 -10.58 -8.34
CA VAL A 40 2.65 -11.96 -7.84
C VAL A 40 1.52 -12.93 -8.17
N ALA A 41 0.39 -12.46 -8.71
CA ALA A 41 -0.83 -13.26 -8.86
C ALA A 41 -0.64 -14.58 -9.64
N GLY A 42 0.15 -14.57 -10.73
CA GLY A 42 0.42 -15.79 -11.51
C GLY A 42 1.22 -16.83 -10.71
N PHE A 43 2.30 -16.40 -10.06
CA PHE A 43 3.17 -17.27 -9.27
C PHE A 43 2.47 -17.83 -8.01
N LEU A 44 1.53 -17.07 -7.43
CA LEU A 44 0.67 -17.55 -6.34
C LEU A 44 -0.26 -18.67 -6.83
N LYS A 45 -0.91 -18.49 -7.99
CA LYS A 45 -1.78 -19.52 -8.59
C LYS A 45 -1.02 -20.80 -8.96
N GLU A 46 0.22 -20.66 -9.41
CA GLU A 46 1.12 -21.79 -9.71
C GLU A 46 1.69 -22.48 -8.45
N GLY A 47 1.47 -21.93 -7.25
CA GLY A 47 2.01 -22.48 -6.00
C GLY A 47 3.53 -22.33 -5.84
N ARG A 48 4.17 -21.50 -6.68
CA ARG A 48 5.63 -21.28 -6.67
C ARG A 48 6.09 -20.35 -5.56
N ILE A 49 5.18 -19.49 -5.09
CA ILE A 49 5.37 -18.61 -3.95
C ILE A 49 4.12 -18.67 -3.07
N LYS A 50 4.25 -18.23 -1.82
CA LYS A 50 3.16 -18.22 -0.85
C LYS A 50 2.99 -16.80 -0.28
N ALA A 51 1.75 -16.31 -0.28
CA ALA A 51 1.39 -15.10 0.45
C ALA A 51 1.34 -15.39 1.96
N LEU A 52 2.13 -14.64 2.75
CA LEU A 52 2.22 -14.84 4.21
C LEU A 52 1.25 -13.95 4.97
N ALA A 53 1.19 -12.68 4.59
CA ALA A 53 0.29 -11.70 5.17
C ALA A 53 0.08 -10.54 4.19
N THR A 54 -1.05 -9.85 4.30
CA THR A 54 -1.32 -8.60 3.58
C THR A 54 -1.00 -7.40 4.47
N LEU A 55 -0.44 -6.35 3.86
CA LEU A 55 -0.18 -5.06 4.52
C LEU A 55 -1.45 -4.20 4.63
N LEU A 56 -2.56 -4.63 4.01
CA LEU A 56 -3.85 -3.98 4.11
C LEU A 56 -4.39 -4.03 5.57
N PRO A 57 -5.16 -3.02 6.01
CA PRO A 57 -5.74 -3.02 7.35
C PRO A 57 -6.83 -4.09 7.53
N ARG A 58 -7.34 -4.66 6.43
CA ARG A 58 -8.32 -5.75 6.39
C ARG A 58 -7.92 -6.75 5.31
N ARG A 59 -8.41 -7.98 5.41
CA ARG A 59 -8.15 -9.00 4.38
C ARG A 59 -8.65 -8.55 3.01
N SER A 60 -7.91 -8.91 1.96
CA SER A 60 -8.36 -8.65 0.59
C SER A 60 -9.49 -9.61 0.23
N PRO A 61 -10.61 -9.15 -0.36
CA PRO A 61 -11.62 -10.04 -0.92
C PRO A 61 -11.07 -10.98 -2.00
N ALA A 62 -9.97 -10.61 -2.66
CA ALA A 62 -9.32 -11.43 -3.68
C ALA A 62 -8.48 -12.59 -3.10
N MET A 63 -8.08 -12.49 -1.83
CA MET A 63 -7.29 -13.50 -1.10
C MET A 63 -7.73 -13.55 0.38
N PRO A 64 -8.99 -13.95 0.67
CA PRO A 64 -9.58 -13.89 2.01
C PRO A 64 -8.90 -14.84 3.01
N GLU A 65 -8.16 -15.83 2.52
CA GLU A 65 -7.36 -16.77 3.31
C GLU A 65 -6.06 -16.16 3.85
N VAL A 66 -5.56 -15.08 3.23
CA VAL A 66 -4.31 -14.42 3.64
C VAL A 66 -4.61 -13.47 4.81
N PRO A 67 -3.98 -13.65 5.98
CA PRO A 67 -4.23 -12.79 7.14
C PRO A 67 -3.64 -11.40 6.94
N THR A 68 -4.13 -10.42 7.70
CA THR A 68 -3.44 -9.12 7.79
C THR A 68 -2.18 -9.24 8.64
N MET A 69 -1.27 -8.27 8.53
CA MET A 69 -0.12 -8.18 9.44
C MET A 69 -0.55 -8.06 10.91
N ALA A 70 -1.69 -7.39 11.18
CA ALA A 70 -2.25 -7.31 12.52
C ALA A 70 -2.70 -8.67 13.06
N GLU A 71 -3.41 -9.45 12.24
CA GLU A 71 -3.80 -10.82 12.56
C GLU A 71 -2.59 -11.76 12.71
N ALA A 72 -1.50 -11.46 12.00
CA ALA A 72 -0.22 -12.19 12.08
C ALA A 72 0.67 -11.76 13.26
N GLY A 73 0.16 -10.94 14.19
CA GLY A 73 0.88 -10.53 15.41
C GLY A 73 1.69 -9.24 15.29
N LEU A 74 1.51 -8.47 14.21
CA LEU A 74 2.15 -7.17 13.99
C LEU A 74 1.10 -6.07 13.73
N PRO A 75 0.30 -5.70 14.75
CA PRO A 75 -0.80 -4.73 14.59
C PRO A 75 -0.33 -3.34 14.18
N SER A 76 0.89 -2.96 14.55
CA SER A 76 1.49 -1.68 14.17
C SER A 76 2.10 -1.68 12.76
N PHE A 77 2.09 -2.82 12.06
CA PHE A 77 2.65 -2.95 10.71
C PHE A 77 1.55 -2.83 9.64
N ALA A 78 1.00 -1.62 9.49
CA ALA A 78 0.11 -1.29 8.38
C ALA A 78 0.83 -0.35 7.42
N ILE A 79 1.26 -0.88 6.28
CA ILE A 79 1.80 -0.09 5.17
C ILE A 79 0.82 -0.25 4.02
N SER A 80 -0.20 0.60 4.00
CA SER A 80 -1.08 0.72 2.83
C SER A 80 -0.57 1.83 1.93
N SER A 81 -0.26 1.49 0.69
CA SER A 81 -0.09 2.51 -0.35
C SER A 81 -1.43 3.19 -0.57
N TRP A 82 -1.42 4.52 -0.59
CA TRP A 82 -2.61 5.33 -0.85
C TRP A 82 -2.31 6.32 -1.98
N GLY A 83 -3.38 6.77 -2.63
CA GLY A 83 -3.33 7.80 -3.65
C GLY A 83 -4.46 8.80 -3.41
N GLY A 84 -4.28 10.02 -3.88
CA GLY A 84 -5.30 11.07 -3.79
C GLY A 84 -5.04 12.19 -4.78
N LEU A 85 -5.99 13.12 -4.86
CA LEU A 85 -5.95 14.24 -5.76
C LEU A 85 -5.36 15.46 -5.05
N PHE A 86 -4.39 16.11 -5.69
CA PHE A 86 -3.75 17.33 -5.19
C PHE A 86 -3.96 18.47 -6.19
N GLY A 87 -4.31 19.64 -5.67
CA GLY A 87 -4.37 20.89 -6.43
C GLY A 87 -3.17 21.80 -6.13
N PRO A 88 -2.97 22.87 -6.91
CA PRO A 88 -1.97 23.89 -6.61
C PRO A 88 -2.26 24.59 -5.28
N ALA A 89 -1.22 25.12 -4.64
CA ALA A 89 -1.36 25.92 -3.43
C ALA A 89 -2.23 27.17 -3.71
N GLY A 90 -3.16 27.48 -2.80
CA GLY A 90 -4.08 28.61 -2.94
C GLY A 90 -5.28 28.37 -3.85
N LEU A 91 -5.58 27.12 -4.21
CA LEU A 91 -6.80 26.78 -4.96
C LEU A 91 -8.05 27.29 -4.20
N PRO A 92 -8.99 28.00 -4.86
CA PRO A 92 -10.19 28.50 -4.19
C PRO A 92 -11.01 27.38 -3.56
N ALA A 93 -11.54 27.62 -2.36
CA ALA A 93 -12.28 26.63 -1.58
C ALA A 93 -13.44 26.00 -2.38
N GLU A 94 -14.20 26.80 -3.13
CA GLU A 94 -15.31 26.30 -3.96
C GLU A 94 -14.84 25.29 -5.03
N VAL A 95 -13.66 25.52 -5.62
CA VAL A 95 -13.10 24.60 -6.62
C VAL A 95 -12.64 23.31 -5.95
N THR A 96 -12.00 23.41 -4.79
CA THR A 96 -11.58 22.26 -3.98
C THR A 96 -12.79 21.39 -3.60
N GLU A 97 -13.86 22.01 -3.08
CA GLU A 97 -15.11 21.34 -2.71
C GLU A 97 -15.76 20.67 -3.92
N ARG A 98 -15.80 21.35 -5.07
CA ARG A 98 -16.32 20.77 -6.30
C ARG A 98 -15.54 19.53 -6.71
N ILE A 99 -14.21 19.59 -6.73
CA ILE A 99 -13.37 18.44 -7.09
C ILE A 99 -13.62 17.27 -6.13
N ALA A 100 -13.63 17.52 -4.82
CA ALA A 100 -13.88 16.49 -3.82
C ALA A 100 -15.25 15.83 -4.01
N ARG A 101 -16.30 16.63 -4.24
CA ARG A 101 -17.65 16.12 -4.50
C ARG A 101 -17.71 15.24 -5.75
N GLU A 102 -17.18 15.72 -6.89
CA GLU A 102 -17.22 14.95 -8.14
C GLU A 102 -16.37 13.67 -8.06
N ALA A 103 -15.21 13.72 -7.39
CA ALA A 103 -14.38 12.54 -7.15
C ALA A 103 -15.12 11.50 -6.28
N ASN A 104 -15.75 11.94 -5.19
CA ASN A 104 -16.56 11.08 -4.33
C ASN A 104 -17.76 10.48 -5.07
N ALA A 105 -18.37 11.21 -5.99
CA ALA A 105 -19.43 10.67 -6.86
C ALA A 105 -18.88 9.62 -7.83
N ALA A 106 -17.72 9.86 -8.43
CA ALA A 106 -17.07 8.91 -9.33
C ALA A 106 -16.69 7.59 -8.64
N LEU A 107 -16.22 7.64 -7.39
CA LEU A 107 -15.89 6.45 -6.60
C LEU A 107 -17.11 5.57 -6.28
N LYS A 108 -18.34 6.05 -6.47
CA LYS A 108 -19.58 5.26 -6.30
C LYS A 108 -20.02 4.54 -7.58
N ARG A 109 -19.39 4.84 -8.72
CA ARG A 109 -19.75 4.24 -10.01
C ARG A 109 -19.26 2.79 -10.07
N PRO A 110 -20.12 1.81 -10.43
CA PRO A 110 -19.75 0.38 -10.45
C PRO A 110 -18.50 0.08 -11.28
N GLU A 111 -18.39 0.68 -12.46
CA GLU A 111 -17.25 0.49 -13.36
C GLU A 111 -15.93 1.00 -12.78
N VAL A 112 -15.97 2.06 -11.96
CA VAL A 112 -14.80 2.59 -11.25
C VAL A 112 -14.43 1.65 -10.11
N LEU A 113 -15.42 1.24 -9.30
CA LEU A 113 -15.21 0.28 -8.22
C LEU A 113 -14.65 -1.05 -8.73
N GLU A 114 -15.19 -1.58 -9.82
CA GLU A 114 -14.67 -2.79 -10.46
C GLU A 114 -13.23 -2.61 -10.94
N GLY A 115 -12.92 -1.49 -11.61
CA GLY A 115 -11.57 -1.19 -12.06
C GLY A 115 -10.57 -1.13 -10.89
N LEU A 116 -10.92 -0.42 -9.82
CA LEU A 116 -10.09 -0.32 -8.61
C LEU A 116 -9.93 -1.68 -7.92
N ASN A 117 -11.00 -2.45 -7.79
CA ASN A 117 -10.97 -3.79 -7.19
C ASN A 117 -10.08 -4.76 -8.00
N ARG A 118 -10.10 -4.70 -9.34
CA ARG A 118 -9.17 -5.47 -10.19
C ARG A 118 -7.70 -5.13 -9.92
N LEU A 119 -7.43 -3.89 -9.53
CA LEU A 119 -6.10 -3.41 -9.14
C LEU A 119 -5.81 -3.62 -7.64
N ASN A 120 -6.71 -4.25 -6.88
CA ASN A 120 -6.65 -4.38 -5.42
C ASN A 120 -6.55 -3.03 -4.68
N VAL A 121 -7.13 -1.99 -5.27
CA VAL A 121 -7.26 -0.66 -4.65
C VAL A 121 -8.63 -0.55 -4.02
N VAL A 122 -8.68 -0.20 -2.74
CA VAL A 122 -9.94 0.08 -2.04
C VAL A 122 -10.32 1.53 -2.29
N ALA A 123 -11.50 1.74 -2.87
CA ALA A 123 -12.04 3.09 -3.05
C ALA A 123 -12.32 3.74 -1.69
N GLN A 124 -11.73 4.90 -1.46
CA GLN A 124 -11.89 5.68 -0.22
C GLN A 124 -12.16 7.13 -0.60
N GLY A 125 -13.37 7.60 -0.30
CA GLY A 125 -13.71 9.02 -0.37
C GLY A 125 -13.38 9.76 0.93
N SER A 126 -13.29 11.08 0.86
CA SER A 126 -13.08 11.97 2.03
C SER A 126 -13.50 13.41 1.72
N THR A 127 -13.59 14.26 2.73
CA THR A 127 -13.61 15.73 2.56
C THR A 127 -12.19 16.28 2.35
N PRO A 128 -12.03 17.51 1.82
CA PRO A 128 -10.73 18.16 1.73
C PRO A 128 -9.99 18.27 3.08
N GLU A 129 -10.71 18.53 4.16
CA GLU A 129 -10.17 18.63 5.52
C GLU A 129 -9.68 17.28 6.03
N GLU A 130 -10.51 16.23 5.87
CA GLU A 130 -10.15 14.86 6.24
C GLU A 130 -8.90 14.40 5.47
N PHE A 131 -8.86 14.65 4.16
CA PHE A 131 -7.70 14.31 3.34
C PHE A 131 -6.46 15.09 3.77
N THR A 132 -6.58 16.38 4.08
CA THR A 132 -5.48 17.20 4.60
C THR A 132 -4.94 16.65 5.92
N ALA A 133 -5.83 16.28 6.85
CA ALA A 133 -5.44 15.69 8.13
C ALA A 133 -4.70 14.36 7.93
N PHE A 134 -5.22 13.50 7.06
CA PHE A 134 -4.60 12.23 6.71
C PHE A 134 -3.20 12.43 6.11
N VAL A 135 -3.03 13.34 5.15
CA VAL A 135 -1.71 13.63 4.55
C VAL A 135 -0.70 14.09 5.60
N ARG A 136 -1.11 14.94 6.56
CA ARG A 136 -0.24 15.38 7.66
C ARG A 136 0.17 14.22 8.57
N GLU A 137 -0.76 13.33 8.90
CA GLU A 137 -0.48 12.14 9.71
C GLU A 137 0.52 11.22 9.00
N GLN A 138 0.28 10.94 7.71
CA GLN A 138 1.15 10.11 6.89
C GLN A 138 2.56 10.72 6.79
N HIS A 139 2.64 12.02 6.51
CA HIS A 139 3.93 12.72 6.44
C HIS A 139 4.72 12.62 7.76
N ALA A 140 4.05 12.79 8.90
CA ALA A 140 4.70 12.66 10.21
C ALA A 140 5.14 11.22 10.50
N ALA A 141 4.30 10.22 10.19
CA ALA A 141 4.61 8.81 10.40
C ALA A 141 5.81 8.35 9.56
N TRP A 142 5.80 8.66 8.26
CA TRP A 142 6.89 8.30 7.36
C TRP A 142 8.18 9.08 7.66
N GLY A 143 8.08 10.35 8.03
CA GLY A 143 9.22 11.14 8.48
C GLY A 143 9.92 10.55 9.71
N ARG A 144 9.17 10.01 10.68
CA ARG A 144 9.75 9.26 11.81
C ARG A 144 10.38 7.95 11.34
N ALA A 145 9.66 7.16 10.55
CA ALA A 145 10.15 5.86 10.08
C ALA A 145 11.46 5.94 9.29
N VAL A 146 11.65 6.98 8.46
CA VAL A 146 12.89 7.24 7.72
C VAL A 146 14.04 7.56 8.66
N LYS A 147 13.81 8.43 9.65
CA LYS A 147 14.81 8.80 10.67
C LYS A 147 15.23 7.61 11.52
N ASP A 148 14.26 6.85 12.04
CA ASP A 148 14.51 5.69 12.90
C ASP A 148 15.24 4.57 12.14
N ALA A 149 15.02 4.46 10.83
CA ALA A 149 15.70 3.50 9.97
C ALA A 149 17.08 3.97 9.47
N GLY A 150 17.49 5.21 9.76
CA GLY A 150 18.77 5.78 9.31
C GLY A 150 18.88 5.94 7.79
N ILE A 151 17.75 6.03 7.08
CA ILE A 151 17.70 6.16 5.62
C ILE A 151 18.04 7.62 5.24
N GLN A 152 18.98 7.82 4.33
CA GLN A 152 19.34 9.13 3.78
C GLN A 152 18.80 9.29 2.35
N PRO A 153 18.43 10.51 1.92
CA PRO A 153 18.22 10.80 0.51
C PRO A 153 19.53 10.56 -0.28
N ASP A 154 19.41 10.02 -1.49
CA ASP A 154 20.53 9.93 -2.44
C ASP A 154 21.00 11.31 -2.93
#